data_AF-A0A7X3GYY0-F1
#
_entry.id   AF-A0A7X3GYY0-F1
#
_cell.length_a   1.000
_cell.length_b   1.000
_cell.length_c   1.000
_cell.angle_alpha   90.00
_cell.angle_beta   90.00
_cell.angle_gamma   90.00
#
_symmetry.space_group_name_H-M   'P 1'
#
loop_
_entity.id
_entity.type
_entity.pdbx_description
1 polymer ?
#
loop_
_entity_poly.entity_id
_entity_poly.type
_entity_poly.pdbx_seq_one_letter_code
_entity_poly.pdbx_strand_id
1 'polypeptide(L)' 'MSGTAGFIGAAVAYRLLERGDHFIGIDNHNTYYDPNLKEVRVLRLSTFSSYTHTRINVADQTAMATLFKQHSFQHVIHY' A
#
# COMPACT_ATOMS: atom_id res chain seq x y z
N MET A 1 -0.69 5.17 0.10
CA MET A 1 -2.14 4.88 0.06
C MET A 1 -2.47 3.77 1.05
N SER A 2 -3.57 3.86 1.80
CA SER A 2 -4.05 2.77 2.66
C SER A 2 -4.94 1.77 1.91
N GLY A 3 -4.94 0.51 2.36
CA GLY A 3 -5.76 -0.57 1.78
C GLY A 3 -5.24 -1.10 0.44
N THR A 4 -3.93 -1.01 0.18
CA THR A 4 -3.36 -1.36 -1.13
C THR A 4 -3.36 -2.84 -1.47
N ALA A 5 -3.51 -3.73 -0.48
CA ALA A 5 -3.74 -5.15 -0.72
C ALA A 5 -5.23 -5.48 -0.94
N GLY A 6 -6.11 -4.49 -0.78
CA GLY A 6 -7.54 -4.57 -1.09
C GLY A 6 -7.84 -4.65 -2.59
N PHE A 7 -9.08 -4.95 -2.94
CA PHE A 7 -9.49 -5.14 -4.35
C PHE A 7 -9.36 -3.85 -5.17
N ILE A 8 -10.04 -2.78 -4.75
CA ILE A 8 -9.95 -1.46 -5.39
C ILE A 8 -8.54 -0.91 -5.28
N GLY A 9 -7.93 -1.07 -4.10
CA GLY A 9 -6.65 -0.46 -3.84
C GLY A 9 -5.49 -1.02 -4.66
N ALA A 10 -5.47 -2.34 -4.87
CA ALA A 10 -4.48 -2.97 -5.73
C ALA A 10 -4.63 -2.54 -7.19
N ALA A 11 -5.86 -2.38 -7.69
CA ALA A 11 -6.10 -1.94 -9.07
C ALA A 11 -5.64 -0.49 -9.31
N VAL A 12 -5.91 0.41 -8.36
CA VAL A 12 -5.45 1.82 -8.43
C VAL A 12 -3.93 1.89 -8.36
N ALA A 13 -3.32 1.19 -7.40
CA ALA A 13 -1.87 1.15 -7.23
C ALA A 13 -1.18 0.63 -8.51
N TYR A 14 -1.70 -0.44 -9.10
CA TYR A 14 -1.15 -1.00 -10.34
C TYR A 14 -1.16 0.01 -11.48
N ARG A 15 -2.28 0.73 -11.68
CA ARG A 15 -2.40 1.71 -12.77
C ARG A 15 -1.47 2.91 -12.59
N LEU A 16 -1.23 3.34 -11.35
CA LEU A 16 -0.28 4.41 -11.03
C LEU A 16 1.17 3.95 -11.27
N LEU A 17 1.51 2.72 -10.85
CA LEU A 17 2.82 2.13 -11.10
C LEU A 17 3.11 1.96 -12.59
N GLU A 18 2.13 1.52 -13.39
CA GLU A 18 2.26 1.45 -14.85
C GLU A 18 2.50 2.81 -15.51
N ARG A 19 2.03 3.90 -14.90
CA ARG A 19 2.29 5.27 -15.37
C ARG A 19 3.73 5.74 -15.04
N GLY A 20 4.46 4.98 -14.22
CA GLY A 20 5.80 5.32 -13.75
C GLY A 20 5.81 6.09 -12.43
N ASP A 21 4.68 6.18 -11.73
CA ASP A 21 4.65 6.83 -10.42
C ASP A 21 5.37 5.98 -9.37
N HIS A 22 5.94 6.67 -8.38
CA HIS A 22 6.47 6.05 -7.17
C HIS A 22 5.36 5.93 -6.14
N PHE A 23 5.22 4.74 -5.56
CA PHE A 23 4.07 4.45 -4.74
C PHE A 23 4.42 3.65 -3.50
N ILE A 24 3.97 4.15 -2.34
CA ILE A 24 4.07 3.44 -1.07
C ILE A 24 2.66 3.01 -0.66
N GLY A 25 2.47 1.70 -0.56
CA GLY A 25 1.23 1.10 -0.14
C GLY A 25 1.28 0.66 1.32
N ILE A 26 0.26 1.03 2.09
CA ILE A 26 0.05 0.53 3.44
C ILE A 26 -1.19 -0.36 3.49
N ASP A 27 -1.10 -1.47 4.21
CA ASP A 27 -2.23 -2.37 4.49
C ASP A 27 -1.95 -3.13 5.79
N ASN A 28 -2.98 -3.33 6.61
CA ASN A 28 -2.84 -4.03 7.89
C ASN A 28 -2.96 -5.56 7.76
N HIS A 29 -3.25 -6.06 6.56
CA HIS A 29 -3.48 -7.48 6.27
C HIS A 29 -4.49 -8.13 7.24
N ASN A 30 -5.52 -7.39 7.67
CA ASN A 30 -6.57 -7.98 8.52
C ASN A 30 -7.21 -9.20 7.82
N THR A 31 -7.67 -10.16 8.63
CA THR A 31 -8.23 -11.44 8.19
C THR A 31 -9.68 -11.35 7.71
N TYR A 32 -10.19 -10.14 7.47
CA TYR A 32 -11.55 -9.91 6.96
C TYR A 32 -11.73 -10.49 5.53
N TYR A 33 -10.63 -10.80 4.85
CA TYR A 33 -10.55 -11.60 3.62
C TYR A 33 -9.42 -12.64 3.74
N ASP A 34 -9.41 -13.66 2.88
CA ASP A 34 -8.31 -14.63 2.79
C ASP A 34 -6.96 -13.89 2.67
N PRO A 35 -6.05 -14.03 3.66
CA PRO A 35 -4.74 -13.39 3.63
C PRO A 35 -3.96 -13.71 2.35
N ASN A 36 -4.13 -14.90 1.78
CA ASN A 36 -3.44 -15.31 0.55
C ASN A 36 -3.79 -14.40 -0.64
N LEU A 37 -5.04 -13.92 -0.71
CA LEU A 37 -5.45 -13.02 -1.79
C LEU A 37 -4.77 -11.64 -1.68
N LYS A 38 -4.55 -11.17 -0.45
CA LYS A 38 -3.79 -9.93 -0.19
C LYS A 38 -2.32 -10.13 -0.57
N GLU A 39 -1.72 -11.26 -0.19
CA GLU A 39 -0.32 -11.57 -0.55
C GLU A 39 -0.11 -11.64 -2.07
N VAL A 40 -0.99 -12.32 -2.80
CA VAL A 40 -0.91 -12.39 -4.28
C VAL A 40 -0.94 -11.01 -4.92
N ARG A 41 -1.78 -10.10 -4.39
CA ARG A 41 -1.85 -8.71 -4.89
C ARG A 41 -0.58 -7.93 -4.57
N VAL A 42 -0.07 -8.05 -3.34
CA VAL A 42 1.20 -7.40 -2.96
C VAL A 42 2.34 -7.93 -3.83
N LEU A 43 2.45 -9.24 -4.04
CA LEU A 43 3.47 -9.83 -4.92
C LEU A 43 3.40 -9.29 -6.35
N ARG A 44 2.19 -9.11 -6.89
CA ARG A 44 2.00 -8.49 -8.21
C ARG A 44 2.52 -7.04 -8.24
N LEU A 45 2.23 -6.24 -7.22
CA LEU A 45 2.69 -4.85 -7.13
C LEU A 45 4.20 -4.76 -6.89
N SER A 46 4.77 -5.71 -6.14
CA SER A 46 6.21 -5.79 -5.86
C SER A 46 7.07 -6.13 -7.09
N THR A 47 6.45 -6.44 -8.24
CA THR A 47 7.18 -6.54 -9.51
C THR A 47 7.68 -5.18 -10.02
N PHE A 48 7.08 -4.07 -9.55
CA PHE A 48 7.52 -2.72 -9.88
C PHE A 48 8.56 -2.25 -8.86
N SER A 49 9.74 -1.85 -9.33
CA SER A 49 10.80 -1.28 -8.47
C SER A 49 10.41 0.05 -7.81
N SER A 50 9.41 0.73 -8.35
CA SER A 50 8.84 1.97 -7.81
C SER A 50 7.76 1.74 -6.74
N TYR A 51 7.50 0.48 -6.37
CA TYR A 51 6.55 0.11 -5.31
C TYR A 51 7.25 -0.28 -4.02
N THR A 52 6.78 0.29 -2.91
CA THR A 52 7.14 -0.16 -1.56
C THR A 52 5.87 -0.54 -0.82
N HIS A 53 5.83 -1.77 -0.27
CA HIS A 53 4.76 -2.21 0.60
C HIS A 53 5.17 -2.07 2.07
N THR A 54 4.29 -1.51 2.90
CA THR A 54 4.51 -1.41 4.34
C THR A 54 3.29 -1.93 5.09
N ARG A 55 3.48 -2.92 5.95
CA ARG A 55 2.41 -3.47 6.78
C ARG A 55 2.18 -2.59 8.00
N ILE A 56 1.32 -1.59 7.87
CA ILE A 56 0.97 -0.65 8.94
C ILE A 56 -0.54 -0.64 9.11
N ASN A 57 -0.98 -0.72 10.37
CA ASN A 57 -2.34 -0.37 10.72
C ASN A 57 -2.46 1.15 10.78
N VAL A 58 -3.38 1.73 10.02
CA VAL A 58 -3.63 3.19 10.02
C VAL A 58 -3.99 3.72 11.41
N ALA A 59 -4.55 2.87 12.28
CA ALA A 59 -4.84 3.22 13.67
C ALA A 59 -3.57 3.37 14.55
N ASP A 60 -2.41 2.89 14.10
CA ASP A 60 -1.13 3.05 14.81
C ASP A 60 -0.53 4.43 14.51
N GLN A 61 -0.78 5.38 15.40
CA GLN A 61 -0.29 6.75 15.28
C GLN A 61 1.24 6.83 15.23
N THR A 62 1.95 5.97 15.97
CA THR A 62 3.42 6.01 16.05
C THR A 62 4.04 5.50 14.75
N ALA A 63 3.52 4.39 14.23
CA ALA A 63 3.95 3.85 12.95
C ALA A 63 3.65 4.82 11.79
N MET A 64 2.45 5.41 11.78
CA MET A 64 2.08 6.42 10.78
C MET A 64 2.98 7.65 10.88
N ALA A 65 3.20 8.20 12.07
CA ALA A 65 4.09 9.35 12.24
C ALA A 65 5.52 9.07 11.77
N THR A 66 6.03 7.84 12.00
CA THR A 66 7.34 7.40 11.52
C THR A 66 7.37 7.33 10.00
N LEU A 67 6.35 6.72 9.37
CA LEU A 67 6.24 6.61 7.93
C LEU A 67 6.22 7.98 7.24
N PHE A 68 5.44 8.92 7.78
CA PHE A 68 5.36 10.29 7.26
C PHE A 68 6.65 11.09 7.47
N LYS A 69 7.45 10.77 8.48
CA LYS A 69 8.79 11.37 8.65
C LYS A 69 9.82 10.78 7.69
N GLN A 70 9.74 9.48 7.40
CA GLN A 70 10.67 8.79 6.50
C GLN A 70 10.41 9.10 5.02
N HIS A 71 9.18 9.46 4.66
CA HIS A 71 8.79 9.70 3.28
C HIS A 71 8.03 11.01 3.12
N SER A 72 8.49 11.87 2.22
CA SER A 72 7.77 13.08 1.80
C SER A 72 6.70 12.73 0.78
N PHE A 73 5.48 12.44 1.23
CA PHE A 73 4.35 12.17 0.36
C PHE A 73 3.84 13.44 -0.32
N GLN A 74 3.75 13.44 -1.65
CA GLN A 74 3.10 14.53 -2.40
C GLN A 74 1.57 14.41 -2.37
N HIS A 75 1.05 13.18 -2.35
CA HIS A 75 -0.38 12.87 -2.34
C HIS A 75 -0.67 11.67 -1.45
N VAL A 76 -1.79 11.71 -0.73
CA VAL A 76 -2.26 10.60 0.13
C VAL A 76 -3.67 10.22 -0.31
N ILE A 77 -3.87 8.94 -0.59
CA ILE A 77 -5.17 8.35 -0.91
C ILE A 77 -5.56 7.39 0.22
N HIS A 78 -6.77 7.54 0.77
CA HIS A 78 -7.29 6.69 1.84
C HIS A 78 -8.60 6.03 1.40
N TYR A 79 -8.69 4.71 1.57
CA TYR A 79 -9.89 3.89 1.40
C TYR A 79 -10.27 3.18 2.70
#